data_AF-A0A830E0Y6-F1
#
_entry.id   AF-A0A830E0Y6-F1
#
_cell.length_a   1.000
_cell.length_b   1.000
_cell.length_c   1.000
_cell.angle_alpha   90.00
_cell.angle_beta   90.00
_cell.angle_gamma   90.00
#
_symmetry.space_group_name_H-M   'P 1'
#
loop_
_entity.id
_entity.type
_entity.pdbx_description
1 polymer ?
#
loop_
_entity_poly.entity_id
_entity_poly.type
_entity_poly.pdbx_seq_one_letter_code
_entity_poly.pdbx_strand_id
1 'polypeptide(L)'
;MEKLSVKKCVVVSVGLYPGNAKHALARAGPVGGDVVFLVNSEPRTVPEEVLRGGRRRQPMDTMEAIHSFINELDSEINIVDVWLDPRDGLVTSVAKLRSLIEGYAPCRVIIGMAGGFRWLSTALMFLALALVSVGPYVGITVDSVFAMLEEESPSVRALFRSVEERVIPWPVIPRLADLAFDEYRVIRLIGLGRHRAKDILNEYNKDCKKVSGCMSMAKIQRILVKLVRKRLIKYEKRGKAHHYELTPLGMMLVGIVKPSKAVHET
;
A
#
# COMPACT_ATOMS: atom_id res chain seq x y z
N MET A 1 7.92 -31.35 -9.43
CA MET A 1 7.02 -30.20 -9.60
C MET A 1 7.65 -29.02 -8.89
N GLU A 2 8.49 -28.25 -9.59
CA GLU A 2 8.92 -26.94 -9.07
C GLU A 2 7.67 -26.06 -8.97
N LYS A 3 7.40 -25.53 -7.78
CA LYS A 3 6.43 -24.45 -7.64
C LYS A 3 7.01 -23.28 -8.43
N LEU A 4 6.46 -22.98 -9.60
CA LEU A 4 6.68 -21.71 -10.28
C LEU A 4 6.36 -20.60 -9.27
N SER A 5 7.40 -20.03 -8.68
CA SER A 5 7.27 -18.93 -7.74
C SER A 5 6.68 -17.76 -8.52
N VAL A 6 5.48 -17.31 -8.14
CA VAL A 6 4.84 -16.16 -8.77
C VAL A 6 5.81 -14.98 -8.70
N LYS A 7 6.21 -14.46 -9.86
CA LYS A 7 7.20 -13.39 -10.00
C LYS A 7 6.72 -12.12 -9.29
N LYS A 8 7.65 -11.38 -8.67
CA LYS A 8 7.35 -10.05 -8.14
C LYS A 8 7.56 -8.99 -9.21
N CYS A 9 6.62 -8.07 -9.30
CA CYS A 9 6.76 -6.82 -10.02
C CYS A 9 6.89 -5.69 -8.99
N VAL A 10 8.11 -5.19 -8.81
CA VAL A 10 8.42 -4.11 -7.89
C VAL A 10 8.38 -2.79 -8.66
N VAL A 11 7.52 -1.85 -8.25
CA VAL A 11 7.37 -0.55 -8.91
C VAL A 11 7.84 0.54 -7.94
N VAL A 12 8.87 1.29 -8.30
CA VAL A 12 9.47 2.31 -7.42
C VAL A 12 9.51 3.66 -8.12
N SER A 13 8.98 4.71 -7.48
CA SER A 13 9.18 6.08 -7.98
C SER A 13 10.59 6.56 -7.68
N VAL A 14 11.19 7.26 -8.64
CA VAL A 14 12.55 7.78 -8.55
C VAL A 14 12.53 9.29 -8.67
N GLY A 15 13.27 9.96 -7.78
CA GLY A 15 13.48 11.42 -7.80
C GLY A 15 14.85 11.81 -8.34
N LEU A 16 15.36 12.95 -7.87
CA LEU A 16 16.73 13.42 -8.14
C LEU A 16 17.76 12.91 -7.12
N TYR A 17 17.30 12.14 -6.12
CA TYR A 17 18.13 11.54 -5.08
C TYR A 17 17.87 10.03 -5.04
N PRO A 18 18.91 9.19 -5.22
CA PRO A 18 18.71 7.74 -5.35
C PRO A 18 18.43 7.04 -4.02
N GLY A 19 18.81 7.63 -2.88
CA GLY A 19 18.84 6.92 -1.60
C GLY A 19 17.49 6.35 -1.15
N ASN A 20 16.41 7.11 -1.34
CA ASN A 20 15.08 6.63 -0.98
C ASN A 20 14.64 5.47 -1.88
N ALA A 21 14.91 5.54 -3.18
CA ALA A 21 14.61 4.46 -4.11
C ALA A 21 15.40 3.19 -3.76
N LYS A 22 16.68 3.33 -3.40
CA LYS A 22 17.50 2.20 -2.90
C LYS A 22 16.89 1.57 -1.64
N HIS A 23 16.45 2.38 -0.67
CA HIS A 23 15.79 1.88 0.52
C HIS A 23 14.45 1.20 0.21
N ALA A 24 13.65 1.76 -0.72
CA ALA A 24 12.41 1.15 -1.15
C ALA A 24 12.64 -0.20 -1.84
N LEU A 25 13.68 -0.32 -2.67
CA LEU A 25 14.10 -1.58 -3.29
C LEU A 25 14.56 -2.60 -2.26
N ALA A 26 15.40 -2.21 -1.30
CA ALA A 26 15.83 -3.07 -0.21
C ALA A 26 14.63 -3.61 0.61
N ARG A 27 13.63 -2.75 0.86
CA ARG A 27 12.37 -3.16 1.53
C ARG A 27 11.52 -4.09 0.69
N ALA A 28 11.40 -3.82 -0.61
CA ALA A 28 10.62 -4.65 -1.53
C ALA A 28 11.28 -6.02 -1.76
N GLY A 29 12.60 -6.10 -1.61
CA GLY A 29 13.41 -7.31 -1.70
C GLY A 29 13.24 -8.05 -3.03
N PRO A 30 13.45 -7.42 -4.20
CA PRO A 30 13.48 -8.13 -5.48
C PRO A 30 14.65 -9.14 -5.52
N VAL A 31 14.47 -10.23 -6.25
CA VAL A 31 15.48 -11.29 -6.47
C VAL A 31 15.46 -11.74 -7.92
N GLY A 32 16.44 -12.54 -8.35
CA GLY A 32 16.56 -13.06 -9.71
C GLY A 32 15.24 -13.60 -10.27
N GLY A 33 14.91 -13.19 -11.50
CA GLY A 33 13.65 -13.50 -12.16
C GLY A 33 12.46 -12.58 -11.84
N ASP A 34 12.60 -11.66 -10.89
CA ASP A 34 11.66 -10.56 -10.65
C ASP A 34 11.84 -9.42 -11.68
N VAL A 35 10.86 -8.51 -11.71
CA VAL A 35 10.89 -7.31 -12.56
C VAL A 35 10.82 -6.07 -11.69
N VAL A 36 11.74 -5.13 -11.89
CA VAL A 36 11.77 -3.83 -11.22
C VAL A 36 11.44 -2.73 -12.23
N PHE A 37 10.33 -2.04 -12.00
CA PHE A 37 9.95 -0.84 -12.74
C PHE A 37 10.45 0.40 -12.00
N LEU A 38 11.42 1.10 -12.59
CA LEU A 38 11.90 2.39 -12.09
C LEU A 38 11.13 3.50 -12.78
N VAL A 39 10.29 4.22 -12.03
CA VAL A 39 9.36 5.20 -12.57
C VAL A 39 9.85 6.61 -12.28
N ASN A 40 10.17 7.38 -13.31
CA ASN A 40 10.63 8.76 -13.20
C ASN A 40 9.83 9.70 -14.12
N SER A 41 9.98 11.00 -13.92
CA SER A 41 9.32 12.06 -14.69
C SER A 41 10.24 12.58 -15.78
N GLU A 42 9.68 12.86 -16.96
CA GLU A 42 10.30 13.78 -17.91
C GLU A 42 10.34 15.20 -17.29
N PRO A 43 11.35 16.02 -17.61
CA PRO A 43 12.47 15.74 -18.51
C PRO A 43 13.60 14.93 -17.85
N ARG A 44 14.29 14.11 -18.64
CA ARG A 44 15.44 13.28 -18.16
C ARG A 44 16.68 14.08 -17.77
N THR A 45 16.75 15.32 -18.20
CA THR A 45 17.81 16.28 -17.88
C THR A 45 17.17 17.57 -17.40
N VAL A 46 17.71 18.13 -16.33
CA VAL A 46 17.25 19.40 -15.77
C VAL A 46 18.39 20.42 -15.77
N PRO A 47 18.09 21.74 -15.84
CA PRO A 47 19.11 22.77 -15.71
C PRO A 47 19.87 22.65 -14.39
N GLU A 48 21.17 22.97 -14.39
CA GLU A 48 22.03 22.87 -13.20
C GLU A 48 21.49 23.71 -12.01
N GLU A 49 20.79 24.80 -12.30
CA GLU A 49 20.14 25.64 -11.29
C GLU A 49 19.11 24.87 -10.44
N VAL A 50 18.48 23.83 -11.01
CA VAL A 50 17.50 22.97 -10.33
C VAL A 50 18.21 21.98 -9.38
N LEU A 51 19.48 21.66 -9.67
CA LEU A 51 20.31 20.74 -8.89
C LEU A 51 20.98 21.39 -7.67
N ARG A 52 20.61 22.63 -7.32
CA ARG A 52 21.15 23.31 -6.13
C ARG A 52 20.91 22.48 -4.85
N GLY A 53 22.02 22.16 -4.17
CA GLY A 53 22.07 21.28 -3.00
C GLY A 53 22.80 19.97 -3.33
N GLY A 54 23.98 19.75 -2.74
CA GLY A 54 24.96 18.73 -3.15
C GLY A 54 24.56 17.25 -3.07
N ARG A 55 23.28 16.93 -2.83
CA ARG A 55 22.73 15.56 -2.84
C ARG A 55 21.89 15.24 -4.08
N ARG A 56 21.51 16.25 -4.87
CA ARG A 56 20.70 16.07 -6.08
C ARG A 56 21.59 15.76 -7.28
N ARG A 57 21.13 14.89 -8.17
CA ARG A 57 21.82 14.51 -9.40
C ARG A 57 20.91 14.74 -10.60
N GLN A 58 21.45 14.67 -11.82
CA GLN A 58 20.59 14.58 -13.00
C GLN A 58 19.67 13.35 -12.87
N PRO A 59 18.42 13.41 -13.40
CA PRO A 59 17.52 12.26 -13.37
C PRO A 59 18.15 11.00 -13.96
N MET A 60 18.86 11.11 -15.10
CA MET A 60 19.57 10.00 -15.72
C MET A 60 20.65 9.40 -14.80
N ASP A 61 21.53 10.22 -14.23
CA ASP A 61 22.56 9.76 -13.28
C ASP A 61 21.94 9.08 -12.05
N THR A 62 20.74 9.52 -11.64
CA THR A 62 20.02 8.91 -10.52
C THR A 62 19.50 7.53 -10.90
N MET A 63 18.93 7.39 -12.10
CA MET A 63 18.48 6.10 -12.62
C MET A 63 19.66 5.14 -12.76
N GLU A 64 20.77 5.58 -13.37
CA GLU A 64 21.99 4.78 -13.51
C GLU A 64 22.55 4.32 -12.15
N ALA A 65 22.60 5.22 -11.15
CA ALA A 65 23.04 4.86 -9.81
C ALA A 65 22.13 3.84 -9.10
N ILE A 66 20.85 3.74 -9.51
CA ILE A 66 19.91 2.72 -9.03
C ILE A 66 20.08 1.42 -9.82
N HIS A 67 20.32 1.48 -11.13
CA HIS A 67 20.67 0.31 -11.95
C HIS A 67 21.88 -0.42 -11.38
N SER A 68 22.99 0.29 -11.13
CA SER A 68 24.19 -0.31 -10.53
C SER A 68 23.88 -0.97 -9.18
N PHE A 69 23.05 -0.33 -8.36
CA PHE A 69 22.63 -0.89 -7.07
C PHE A 69 21.79 -2.17 -7.23
N ILE A 70 20.86 -2.22 -8.19
CA ILE A 70 20.07 -3.44 -8.44
C ILE A 70 20.96 -4.56 -8.97
N ASN A 71 21.87 -4.26 -9.90
CA ASN A 71 22.81 -5.24 -10.44
C ASN A 71 23.78 -5.78 -9.37
N GLU A 72 24.16 -4.95 -8.39
CA GLU A 72 24.92 -5.38 -7.21
C GLU A 72 24.12 -6.30 -6.29
N LEU A 73 22.80 -6.13 -6.21
CA LEU A 73 21.92 -7.02 -5.44
C LEU A 73 21.77 -8.37 -6.14
N ASP A 74 21.39 -8.35 -7.42
CA ASP A 74 21.21 -9.54 -8.25
C ASP A 74 21.09 -9.12 -9.73
N SER A 75 22.02 -9.58 -10.57
CA SER A 75 22.04 -9.27 -12.01
C SER A 75 20.94 -9.97 -12.83
N GLU A 76 20.23 -10.94 -12.25
CA GLU A 76 19.11 -11.62 -12.91
C GLU A 76 17.78 -10.87 -12.73
N ILE A 77 17.77 -9.74 -12.02
CA ILE A 77 16.61 -8.86 -11.92
C ILE A 77 16.42 -8.10 -13.24
N ASN A 78 15.22 -8.18 -13.82
CA ASN A 78 14.88 -7.43 -15.02
C ASN A 78 14.49 -5.98 -14.67
N ILE A 79 15.27 -5.01 -15.13
CA ILE A 79 15.02 -3.58 -14.87
C ILE A 79 14.28 -2.95 -16.05
N VAL A 80 13.17 -2.27 -15.77
CA VAL A 80 12.36 -1.56 -16.76
C VAL A 80 12.25 -0.09 -16.37
N ASP A 81 12.92 0.77 -17.13
CA ASP A 81 12.81 2.22 -16.94
C ASP A 81 11.53 2.76 -17.56
N VAL A 82 10.75 3.48 -16.76
CA VAL A 82 9.51 4.12 -17.20
C VAL A 82 9.60 5.62 -16.97
N TRP A 83 9.70 6.35 -18.06
CA TRP A 83 9.61 7.80 -18.08
C TRP A 83 8.17 8.22 -18.37
N LEU A 84 7.59 8.98 -17.45
CA LEU A 84 6.25 9.52 -17.54
C LEU A 84 6.32 11.02 -17.79
N ASP A 85 5.48 11.50 -18.69
CA ASP A 85 5.34 12.93 -18.96
C ASP A 85 4.10 13.48 -18.24
N PRO A 86 4.24 14.45 -17.33
CA PRO A 86 3.07 15.04 -16.68
C PRO A 86 2.10 15.71 -17.67
N ARG A 87 2.57 16.08 -18.88
CA ARG A 87 1.75 16.65 -19.96
C ARG A 87 0.78 15.65 -20.57
N ASP A 88 1.09 14.35 -20.53
CA ASP A 88 0.20 13.28 -21.01
C ASP A 88 -1.00 13.05 -20.09
N GLY A 89 -0.92 13.61 -18.87
CA GLY A 89 -1.94 13.50 -17.84
C GLY A 89 -1.85 12.19 -17.03
N LEU A 90 -2.53 12.23 -15.89
CA LEU A 90 -2.52 11.14 -14.91
C LEU A 90 -3.11 9.84 -15.48
N VAL A 91 -4.20 9.93 -16.24
CA VAL A 91 -4.91 8.76 -16.79
C VAL A 91 -4.02 7.98 -17.75
N THR A 92 -3.39 8.68 -18.70
CA THR A 92 -2.47 8.08 -19.68
C THR A 92 -1.27 7.45 -18.99
N SER A 93 -0.70 8.13 -18.00
CA SER A 93 0.43 7.63 -17.21
C SER A 93 0.08 6.34 -16.47
N VAL A 94 -1.08 6.29 -15.81
CA VAL A 94 -1.56 5.10 -15.08
C VAL A 94 -1.87 3.96 -16.04
N ALA A 95 -2.49 4.24 -17.19
CA ALA A 95 -2.78 3.23 -18.22
C ALA A 95 -1.50 2.62 -18.80
N LYS A 96 -0.49 3.45 -19.09
CA LYS A 96 0.84 3.01 -19.55
C LYS A 96 1.51 2.08 -18.53
N LEU A 97 1.59 2.52 -17.27
CA LEU A 97 2.16 1.70 -16.19
C LEU A 97 1.42 0.37 -16.02
N ARG A 98 0.09 0.40 -16.02
CA ARG A 98 -0.75 -0.80 -15.91
C ARG A 98 -0.48 -1.78 -17.05
N SER A 99 -0.48 -1.30 -18.30
CA SER A 99 -0.25 -2.15 -19.48
C SER A 99 1.12 -2.83 -19.45
N LEU A 100 2.15 -2.12 -18.98
CA LEU A 100 3.49 -2.69 -18.84
C LEU A 100 3.53 -3.80 -17.79
N ILE A 101 2.91 -3.58 -16.62
CA ILE A 101 2.88 -4.58 -15.54
C ILE A 101 2.04 -5.81 -15.93
N GLU A 102 0.92 -5.61 -16.63
CA GLU A 102 0.07 -6.69 -17.14
C GLU A 102 0.78 -7.60 -18.14
N GLY A 103 1.79 -7.10 -18.85
CA GLY A 103 2.67 -7.92 -19.70
C GLY A 103 3.47 -8.99 -18.94
N TYR A 104 3.57 -8.89 -17.60
CA TYR A 104 4.29 -9.83 -16.75
C TYR A 104 3.38 -10.70 -15.87
N ALA A 105 2.07 -10.68 -16.11
CA ALA A 105 1.14 -11.54 -15.38
C ALA A 105 1.38 -13.05 -15.68
N PRO A 106 1.21 -13.96 -14.70
CA PRO A 106 0.76 -13.70 -13.33
C PRO A 106 1.89 -13.17 -12.42
N CYS A 107 1.60 -12.11 -11.66
CA CYS A 107 2.61 -11.48 -10.81
C CYS A 107 2.03 -10.87 -9.51
N ARG A 108 2.92 -10.71 -8.53
CA ARG A 108 2.67 -10.03 -7.26
C ARG A 108 3.30 -8.63 -7.31
N VAL A 109 2.51 -7.59 -7.11
CA VAL A 109 2.94 -6.21 -7.28
C VAL A 109 3.23 -5.57 -5.92
N ILE A 110 4.42 -4.98 -5.80
CA ILE A 110 4.86 -4.18 -4.65
C ILE A 110 5.15 -2.76 -5.15
N ILE A 111 4.55 -1.74 -4.54
CA ILE A 111 4.69 -0.35 -4.98
C ILE A 111 5.36 0.49 -3.89
N GLY A 112 6.57 0.98 -4.17
CA GLY A 112 7.32 1.90 -3.33
C GLY A 112 7.27 3.33 -3.87
N MET A 113 6.50 4.21 -3.25
CA MET A 113 6.54 5.64 -3.53
C MET A 113 7.74 6.25 -2.80
N ALA A 114 8.92 6.14 -3.42
CA ALA A 114 10.19 6.49 -2.82
C ALA A 114 10.57 7.98 -2.96
N GLY A 115 9.61 8.83 -3.30
CA GLY A 115 9.81 10.26 -3.50
C GLY A 115 10.12 10.61 -4.95
N GLY A 116 10.59 11.86 -5.13
CA GLY A 116 10.72 12.51 -6.44
C GLY A 116 9.68 13.60 -6.61
N PHE A 117 8.97 13.59 -7.74
CA PHE A 117 7.89 14.55 -7.94
C PHE A 117 6.61 14.06 -7.26
N ARG A 118 5.90 14.95 -6.56
CA ARG A 118 4.64 14.61 -5.86
C ARG A 118 3.62 13.90 -6.77
N TRP A 119 3.60 14.28 -8.05
CA TRP A 119 2.69 13.72 -9.03
C TRP A 119 2.99 12.24 -9.37
N LEU A 120 4.25 11.78 -9.24
CA LEU A 120 4.60 10.37 -9.42
C LEU A 120 3.98 9.52 -8.30
N SER A 121 4.03 9.99 -7.05
CA SER A 121 3.33 9.33 -5.94
C SER A 121 1.83 9.25 -6.20
N THR A 122 1.22 10.31 -6.73
CA THR A 122 -0.19 10.29 -7.15
C THR A 122 -0.43 9.25 -8.26
N ALA A 123 0.40 9.19 -9.30
CA ALA A 123 0.29 8.19 -10.36
C ALA A 123 0.38 6.76 -9.81
N LEU A 124 1.32 6.49 -8.90
CA LEU A 124 1.46 5.18 -8.27
C LEU A 124 0.29 4.81 -7.35
N MET A 125 -0.32 5.78 -6.66
CA MET A 125 -1.54 5.56 -5.88
C MET A 125 -2.71 5.15 -6.79
N PHE A 126 -2.91 5.86 -7.91
CA PHE A 126 -3.97 5.51 -8.87
C PHE A 126 -3.69 4.18 -9.57
N LEU A 127 -2.42 3.87 -9.87
CA LEU A 127 -2.01 2.56 -10.36
C LEU A 127 -2.38 1.45 -9.36
N ALA A 128 -2.09 1.64 -8.08
CA ALA A 128 -2.46 0.68 -7.04
C ALA A 128 -3.98 0.42 -7.04
N LEU A 129 -4.79 1.47 -7.10
CA LEU A 129 -6.25 1.35 -7.16
C LEU A 129 -6.72 0.61 -8.42
N ALA A 130 -6.12 0.92 -9.58
CA ALA A 130 -6.43 0.25 -10.84
C ALA A 130 -6.11 -1.25 -10.77
N LEU A 131 -4.89 -1.60 -10.34
CA LEU A 131 -4.44 -2.99 -10.23
C LEU A 131 -5.22 -3.78 -9.18
N VAL A 132 -5.63 -3.19 -8.06
CA VAL A 132 -6.51 -3.85 -7.10
C VAL A 132 -7.90 -4.12 -7.69
N SER A 133 -8.37 -3.21 -8.55
CA SER A 133 -9.72 -3.29 -9.11
C SER A 133 -9.84 -4.30 -10.25
N VAL A 134 -8.80 -4.42 -11.09
CA VAL A 134 -8.80 -5.29 -12.28
C VAL A 134 -7.91 -6.53 -12.12
N GLY A 135 -6.95 -6.50 -11.20
CA GLY A 135 -5.93 -7.52 -11.02
C GLY A 135 -6.45 -8.94 -10.87
N PRO A 136 -7.53 -9.20 -10.11
CA PRO A 136 -8.12 -10.53 -10.02
C PRO A 136 -8.55 -11.15 -11.35
N TYR A 137 -8.84 -10.33 -12.37
CA TYR A 137 -9.25 -10.79 -13.70
C TYR A 137 -8.07 -11.02 -14.65
N VAL A 138 -6.91 -10.41 -14.36
CA VAL A 138 -5.71 -10.44 -15.22
C VAL A 138 -4.52 -11.14 -14.57
N GLY A 139 -4.71 -11.82 -13.45
CA GLY A 139 -3.65 -12.57 -12.76
C GLY A 139 -2.66 -11.72 -11.97
N ILE A 140 -3.07 -10.50 -11.57
CA ILE A 140 -2.24 -9.60 -10.76
C ILE A 140 -2.77 -9.52 -9.34
N THR A 141 -1.85 -9.55 -8.36
CA THR A 141 -2.17 -9.31 -6.95
C THR A 141 -1.33 -8.18 -6.42
N VAL A 142 -1.95 -7.11 -5.90
CA VAL A 142 -1.22 -6.05 -5.19
C VAL A 142 -1.01 -6.47 -3.73
N ASP A 143 0.25 -6.64 -3.35
CA ASP A 143 0.64 -7.10 -2.02
C ASP A 143 0.82 -5.95 -1.05
N SER A 144 1.61 -4.95 -1.45
CA SER A 144 1.98 -3.84 -0.61
C SER A 144 2.17 -2.57 -1.42
N VAL A 145 1.76 -1.47 -0.80
CA VAL A 145 1.97 -0.11 -1.30
C VAL A 145 2.50 0.68 -0.12
N PHE A 146 3.56 1.45 -0.30
CA PHE A 146 4.15 2.22 0.79
C PHE A 146 4.78 3.51 0.28
N ALA A 147 4.75 4.55 1.12
CA ALA A 147 5.45 5.81 0.88
C ALA A 147 6.72 5.87 1.74
N MET A 148 7.85 6.19 1.12
CA MET A 148 9.04 6.61 1.85
C MET A 148 8.81 8.05 2.28
N LEU A 149 8.94 8.34 3.58
CA LEU A 149 8.96 9.72 4.03
C LEU A 149 10.29 10.34 3.61
N GLU A 150 10.21 11.43 2.85
CA GLU A 150 11.38 12.15 2.36
C GLU A 150 12.26 12.69 3.50
N GLU A 151 13.43 13.20 3.11
CA GLU A 151 14.38 13.96 3.91
C GLU A 151 13.70 15.05 4.76
N GLU A 152 13.18 14.64 5.90
CA GLU A 152 13.04 15.48 7.07
C GLU A 152 14.43 16.03 7.41
N SER A 153 14.52 17.35 7.63
CA SER A 153 15.77 17.99 8.04
C SER A 153 16.38 17.20 9.22
N PRO A 154 17.71 17.27 9.44
CA PRO A 154 18.31 16.65 10.61
C PRO A 154 17.55 16.95 11.91
N SER A 155 16.91 18.13 12.00
CA SER A 155 16.03 18.56 13.08
C SER A 155 14.78 17.68 13.23
N VAL A 156 14.06 17.37 12.15
CA VAL A 156 12.85 16.54 12.23
C VAL A 156 13.20 15.04 12.37
N ARG A 157 14.37 14.63 11.84
CA ARG A 157 14.98 13.35 12.21
C ARG A 157 15.24 13.21 13.71
N ALA A 158 15.73 14.27 14.33
CA ALA A 158 15.97 14.31 15.77
C ALA A 158 14.69 14.36 16.62
N LEU A 159 13.56 14.83 16.07
CA LEU A 159 12.25 14.85 16.75
C LEU A 159 11.60 13.46 16.83
N PHE A 160 11.76 12.62 15.80
CA PHE A 160 11.19 11.27 15.77
C PHE A 160 12.29 10.20 15.71
N ARG A 161 13.10 10.11 16.77
CA ARG A 161 14.21 9.13 16.89
C ARG A 161 13.75 7.68 17.01
N SER A 162 12.53 7.47 17.54
CA SER A 162 11.97 6.14 17.80
C SER A 162 11.32 5.48 16.58
N VAL A 163 11.20 6.20 15.46
CA VAL A 163 10.64 5.66 14.22
C VAL A 163 11.76 5.03 13.40
N GLU A 164 12.03 3.74 13.65
CA GLU A 164 13.05 2.96 12.95
C GLU A 164 12.79 2.84 11.44
N GLU A 165 11.52 2.70 11.03
CA GLU A 165 11.08 2.69 9.64
C GLU A 165 10.24 3.93 9.32
N ARG A 166 10.82 4.91 8.63
CA ARG A 166 10.11 6.12 8.15
C ARG A 166 9.34 5.85 6.86
N VAL A 167 8.53 4.81 6.92
CA VAL A 167 7.72 4.33 5.81
C VAL A 167 6.27 4.38 6.24
N ILE A 168 5.43 5.03 5.44
CA ILE A 168 3.99 4.98 5.64
C ILE A 168 3.45 3.83 4.77
N PRO A 169 3.02 2.69 5.36
CA PRO A 169 2.29 1.70 4.58
C PRO A 169 0.99 2.34 4.10
N TRP A 170 0.80 2.37 2.77
CA TRP A 170 -0.45 2.82 2.19
C TRP A 170 -1.43 1.64 2.26
N PRO A 171 -2.56 1.79 2.96
CA PRO A 171 -3.56 0.75 3.00
C PRO A 171 -4.05 0.53 1.57
N VAL A 172 -3.89 -0.68 1.05
CA VAL A 172 -4.39 -1.05 -0.28
C VAL A 172 -5.91 -1.00 -0.20
N ILE A 173 -6.50 0.12 -0.63
CA ILE A 173 -7.92 0.43 -0.46
C ILE A 173 -8.75 -0.50 -1.38
N PRO A 174 -9.55 -1.43 -0.84
CA PRO A 174 -10.63 -2.07 -1.56
C PRO A 174 -11.69 -1.03 -1.86
N ARG A 175 -12.43 -1.20 -2.96
CA ARG A 175 -13.50 -0.32 -3.44
C ARG A 175 -14.37 0.17 -2.27
N LEU A 176 -14.13 1.41 -1.81
CA LEU A 176 -14.91 2.02 -0.72
C LEU A 176 -16.40 2.13 -1.08
N ALA A 177 -16.69 2.18 -2.39
CA ALA A 177 -18.04 2.21 -2.95
C ALA A 177 -18.88 0.95 -2.67
N ASP A 178 -18.29 -0.16 -2.20
CA ASP A 178 -19.01 -1.43 -2.04
C ASP A 178 -19.47 -1.73 -0.59
N LEU A 179 -19.29 -0.83 0.39
CA LEU A 179 -19.64 -1.10 1.79
C LEU A 179 -21.13 -0.87 2.08
N ALA A 180 -21.88 -1.95 2.32
CA ALA A 180 -23.28 -1.83 2.72
C ALA A 180 -23.43 -1.31 4.16
N PHE A 181 -24.55 -0.65 4.47
CA PHE A 181 -24.81 -0.06 5.80
C PHE A 181 -24.70 -1.08 6.95
N ASP A 182 -25.20 -2.30 6.77
CA ASP A 182 -25.08 -3.38 7.75
C ASP A 182 -23.62 -3.77 8.00
N GLU A 183 -22.81 -3.78 6.95
CA GLU A 183 -21.38 -4.07 7.03
C GLU A 183 -20.65 -2.95 7.78
N TYR A 184 -21.02 -1.68 7.54
CA TYR A 184 -20.52 -0.52 8.26
C TYR A 184 -20.87 -0.55 9.77
N ARG A 185 -22.12 -0.89 10.12
CA ARG A 185 -22.52 -1.01 11.53
C ARG A 185 -21.74 -2.10 12.25
N VAL A 186 -21.53 -3.25 11.62
CA VAL A 186 -20.74 -4.36 12.21
C VAL A 186 -19.28 -3.95 12.42
N ILE A 187 -18.63 -3.33 11.43
CA ILE A 187 -17.23 -2.88 11.60
C ILE A 187 -17.11 -1.78 12.68
N ARG A 188 -18.09 -0.87 12.78
CA ARG A 188 -18.13 0.14 13.85
C ARG A 188 -18.23 -0.49 15.24
N LEU A 189 -19.03 -1.54 15.42
CA LEU A 189 -19.12 -2.27 16.68
C LEU A 189 -17.79 -2.92 17.08
N ILE A 190 -17.02 -3.43 16.12
CA ILE A 190 -15.67 -3.95 16.35
C ILE A 190 -14.74 -2.81 16.82
N GLY A 191 -14.82 -1.64 16.18
CA GLY A 191 -14.08 -0.45 16.61
C GLY A 191 -14.43 0.03 18.03
N LEU A 192 -15.67 -0.18 18.46
CA LEU A 192 -16.15 0.09 19.82
C LEU A 192 -15.81 -1.03 20.83
N GLY A 193 -14.97 -1.99 20.46
CA GLY A 193 -14.48 -3.04 21.36
C GLY A 193 -15.35 -4.31 21.40
N ARG A 194 -16.30 -4.49 20.48
CA ARG A 194 -17.08 -5.73 20.36
C ARG A 194 -16.35 -6.71 19.44
N HIS A 195 -15.45 -7.50 20.02
CA HIS A 195 -14.55 -8.36 19.25
C HIS A 195 -15.08 -9.77 18.95
N ARG A 196 -16.19 -10.21 19.55
CA ARG A 196 -16.78 -11.53 19.31
C ARG A 196 -18.09 -11.39 18.56
N ALA A 197 -18.37 -12.35 17.67
CA ALA A 197 -19.61 -12.34 16.88
C ALA A 197 -20.89 -12.30 17.75
N LYS A 198 -20.90 -12.95 18.92
CA LYS A 198 -22.01 -12.90 19.87
C LYS A 198 -22.19 -11.51 20.49
N ASP A 199 -21.08 -10.85 20.85
CA ASP A 199 -21.09 -9.51 21.44
C ASP A 199 -21.57 -8.48 20.40
N ILE A 200 -21.14 -8.62 19.15
CA ILE A 200 -21.59 -7.81 18.02
C ILE A 200 -23.10 -8.01 17.79
N LEU A 201 -23.58 -9.25 17.76
CA LEU A 201 -25.00 -9.57 17.58
C LEU A 201 -25.88 -8.92 18.66
N ASN A 202 -25.48 -9.06 19.93
CA ASN A 202 -26.21 -8.52 21.07
C ASN A 202 -26.31 -7.00 21.00
N GLU A 203 -25.19 -6.32 20.73
CA GLU A 203 -25.19 -4.85 20.63
C GLU A 203 -25.94 -4.37 19.39
N TYR A 204 -25.79 -5.07 18.26
CA TYR A 204 -26.48 -4.71 17.02
C TYR A 204 -28.00 -4.75 17.19
N ASN A 205 -28.52 -5.75 17.91
CA ASN A 205 -29.94 -5.96 18.11
C ASN A 205 -30.53 -5.21 19.33
N LYS A 206 -29.72 -4.44 20.07
CA LYS A 206 -30.16 -3.74 21.28
C LYS A 206 -31.38 -2.82 21.05
N ASP A 207 -31.43 -2.20 19.88
CA ASP A 207 -32.52 -1.29 19.48
C ASP A 207 -33.62 -1.97 18.65
N CYS A 208 -33.57 -3.30 18.52
CA CYS A 208 -34.47 -4.02 17.65
C CYS A 208 -35.85 -4.26 18.30
N LYS A 209 -36.85 -3.46 17.92
CA LYS A 209 -38.21 -3.54 18.47
C LYS A 209 -39.11 -4.60 17.81
N LYS A 210 -38.75 -5.16 16.65
CA LYS A 210 -39.53 -6.16 15.90
C LYS A 210 -38.65 -7.33 15.45
N VAL A 211 -39.02 -8.55 15.80
CA VAL A 211 -38.24 -9.79 15.56
C VAL A 211 -37.93 -10.01 14.07
N SER A 212 -38.83 -9.65 13.15
CA SER A 212 -38.63 -9.80 11.70
C SER A 212 -37.57 -8.88 11.10
N GLY A 213 -37.18 -7.80 11.80
CA GLY A 213 -36.11 -6.88 11.39
C GLY A 213 -34.78 -7.12 12.12
N CYS A 214 -34.75 -8.03 13.09
CA CYS A 214 -33.54 -8.28 13.86
C CYS A 214 -32.54 -9.10 13.07
N MET A 215 -31.28 -8.76 13.29
CA MET A 215 -30.19 -9.26 12.49
C MET A 215 -29.75 -10.60 13.12
N SER A 216 -29.59 -11.65 12.31
CA SER A 216 -29.37 -13.02 12.82
C SER A 216 -27.89 -13.36 12.92
N MET A 217 -27.55 -14.38 13.74
CA MET A 217 -26.17 -14.85 13.86
C MET A 217 -25.56 -15.28 12.52
N ALA A 218 -26.35 -15.97 11.68
CA ALA A 218 -25.91 -16.36 10.34
C ALA A 218 -25.66 -15.16 9.42
N LYS A 219 -26.39 -14.04 9.61
CA LYS A 219 -26.15 -12.80 8.87
C LYS A 219 -24.88 -12.09 9.35
N ILE A 220 -24.64 -12.02 10.67
CA ILE A 220 -23.35 -11.54 11.24
C ILE A 220 -22.18 -12.32 10.67
N GLN A 221 -22.24 -13.65 10.71
CA GLN A 221 -21.13 -14.47 10.23
C GLN A 221 -20.85 -14.22 8.75
N ARG A 222 -21.89 -14.11 7.91
CA ARG A 222 -21.73 -13.74 6.50
C ARG A 222 -21.11 -12.35 6.33
N ILE A 223 -21.54 -11.36 7.10
CA ILE A 223 -20.96 -10.00 7.08
C ILE A 223 -19.49 -10.04 7.50
N LEU A 224 -19.14 -10.74 8.59
CA LEU A 224 -17.76 -10.86 9.06
C LEU A 224 -16.87 -11.52 7.99
N VAL A 225 -17.35 -12.57 7.32
CA VAL A 225 -16.63 -13.19 6.19
C VAL A 225 -16.43 -12.20 5.05
N LYS A 226 -17.44 -11.39 4.70
CA LYS A 226 -17.32 -10.34 3.68
C LYS A 226 -16.31 -9.27 4.09
N LEU A 227 -16.35 -8.80 5.33
CA LEU A 227 -15.42 -7.80 5.85
C LEU A 227 -13.97 -8.31 5.87
N VAL A 228 -13.76 -9.59 6.17
CA VAL A 228 -12.45 -10.25 6.05
C VAL A 228 -11.99 -10.29 4.60
N ARG A 229 -12.86 -10.68 3.66
CA ARG A 229 -12.55 -10.68 2.21
C ARG A 229 -12.22 -9.28 1.70
N LYS A 230 -12.89 -8.26 2.22
CA LYS A 230 -12.62 -6.84 1.95
C LYS A 230 -11.40 -6.29 2.71
N ARG A 231 -10.64 -7.12 3.43
CA ARG A 231 -9.45 -6.72 4.21
C ARG A 231 -9.72 -5.56 5.21
N LEU A 232 -10.96 -5.44 5.69
CA LEU A 232 -11.38 -4.42 6.64
C LEU A 232 -11.19 -4.89 8.10
N ILE A 233 -11.26 -6.20 8.31
CA ILE A 233 -11.04 -6.83 9.60
C ILE A 233 -10.16 -8.07 9.42
N LYS A 234 -9.41 -8.42 10.46
CA LYS A 234 -8.71 -9.70 10.62
C LYS A 234 -9.31 -10.46 11.79
N TYR A 235 -9.03 -11.75 11.89
CA TYR A 235 -9.51 -12.55 13.01
C TYR A 235 -8.45 -13.52 13.52
N GLU A 236 -8.51 -13.80 14.81
CA GLU A 236 -7.68 -14.78 15.50
C GLU A 236 -8.56 -15.76 16.26
N LYS A 237 -8.17 -17.04 16.29
CA LYS A 237 -8.88 -18.03 17.11
C LYS A 237 -8.45 -17.86 18.56
N ARG A 238 -9.37 -17.52 19.45
CA ARG A 238 -9.17 -17.47 20.92
C ARG A 238 -10.10 -18.49 21.58
N GLY A 239 -9.54 -19.67 21.87
CA GLY A 239 -10.30 -20.81 22.40
C GLY A 239 -11.33 -21.34 21.40
N LYS A 240 -12.61 -21.37 21.82
CA LYS A 240 -13.73 -21.82 20.98
C LYS A 240 -14.33 -20.72 20.09
N ALA A 241 -13.86 -19.47 20.19
CA ALA A 241 -14.42 -18.34 19.46
C ALA A 241 -13.37 -17.62 18.60
N HIS A 242 -13.84 -16.92 17.57
CA HIS A 242 -13.01 -15.99 16.80
C HIS A 242 -13.07 -14.60 17.44
N HIS A 243 -11.91 -13.96 17.52
CA HIS A 243 -11.72 -12.59 17.96
C HIS A 243 -11.41 -11.73 16.73
N TYR A 244 -12.23 -10.73 16.47
CA TYR A 244 -12.12 -9.85 15.29
C TYR A 244 -11.47 -8.52 15.68
N GLU A 245 -10.50 -8.11 14.87
CA GLU A 245 -9.79 -6.84 15.01
C GLU A 245 -9.86 -6.05 13.70
N LEU A 246 -9.87 -4.72 13.81
CA LEU A 246 -9.79 -3.84 12.65
C LEU A 246 -8.41 -3.94 12.00
N THR A 247 -8.37 -3.93 10.67
CA THR A 247 -7.13 -3.61 9.96
C THR A 247 -6.92 -2.08 9.99
N PRO A 248 -5.75 -1.56 9.58
CA PRO A 248 -5.55 -0.12 9.43
C PRO A 248 -6.66 0.56 8.62
N LEU A 249 -7.11 -0.09 7.56
CA LEU A 249 -8.22 0.34 6.74
C LEU A 249 -9.57 0.34 7.49
N GLY A 250 -9.85 -0.70 8.26
CA GLY A 250 -11.03 -0.72 9.12
C GLY A 250 -11.04 0.41 10.13
N MET A 251 -9.89 0.74 10.74
CA MET A 251 -9.73 1.85 11.68
C MET A 251 -10.02 3.20 11.04
N MET A 252 -9.48 3.45 9.83
CA MET A 252 -9.76 4.67 9.08
C MET A 252 -11.26 4.85 8.80
N LEU A 253 -11.97 3.77 8.45
CA LEU A 253 -13.39 3.84 8.09
C LEU A 253 -14.30 4.12 9.28
N VAL A 254 -13.99 3.58 10.46
CA VAL A 254 -14.80 3.80 11.66
C VAL A 254 -14.41 5.06 12.43
N GLY A 255 -13.28 5.69 12.07
CA GLY A 255 -12.78 6.91 12.71
C GLY A 255 -12.33 6.72 14.16
N ILE A 256 -11.94 5.51 14.56
CA ILE A 256 -11.52 5.20 15.94
C ILE A 256 -10.01 4.94 15.96
N VAL A 257 -9.29 5.81 16.66
CA VAL A 257 -7.86 5.69 16.94
C VAL A 257 -7.71 4.98 18.28
N LYS A 258 -6.95 3.87 18.35
CA LYS A 258 -6.52 3.35 19.66
C LYS A 258 -5.70 4.45 20.33
N PRO A 259 -6.01 4.89 21.57
CA PRO A 259 -5.20 5.89 22.23
C PRO A 259 -3.74 5.40 22.25
N SER A 260 -2.84 6.21 21.71
CA SER A 260 -1.40 5.98 21.83
C SER A 260 -1.11 5.80 23.32
N LYS A 261 -0.39 4.73 23.69
CA LYS A 261 0.10 4.58 25.06
C LYS A 261 0.84 5.88 25.38
N ALA A 262 0.33 6.63 26.37
CA ALA A 262 1.00 7.81 26.86
C ALA A 262 2.42 7.40 27.23
N VAL A 263 3.39 8.08 26.65
CA VAL A 263 4.77 8.07 27.14
C VAL A 263 4.66 8.60 28.55
N HIS A 264 4.81 7.73 29.55
CA HIS A 264 4.98 8.18 30.92
C HIS A 264 6.28 8.96 30.95
N GLU A 265 6.17 10.28 31.03
CA GLU A 265 7.26 11.17 31.39
C GLU A 265 7.66 10.83 32.84
N THR A 266 8.90 10.39 32.98
CA THR A 266 9.71 10.50 34.20
C THR A 266 10.92 11.34 33.86
#